data_AF-A0A0M4FSX9-F1
#
_entry.id   AF-A0A0M4FSX9-F1
#
_cell.length_a   1.000
_cell.length_b   1.000
_cell.length_c   1.000
_cell.angle_alpha   90.00
_cell.angle_beta   90.00
_cell.angle_gamma   90.00
#
_symmetry.space_group_name_H-M   'P 1'
#
loop_
_entity.id
_entity.type
_entity.pdbx_description
1 polymer ?
#
loop_
_entity_poly.entity_id
_entity_poly.type
_entity_poly.pdbx_seq_one_letter_code
_entity_poly.pdbx_strand_id
1 'polypeptide(L)'
;MFSNEKQSSISTRSSWFSAWPKWAGYAAAGWSLIYAVFGIYWGLGGSHFPFGENDPRAMMMGSFLTSLRADTGGLTIAATNFIGFAVALAMVKTSGRLILGWVLLFFSWLMCVTLLLVIPDVRIVQNFAYLFVLHVELVDWLVLNQVFCIAGGFLWGAAALSYHRKLNEACGCCGRKDDSHGASVKSAARWGKRFTYIAVVMALPYAIVRWAWAFGIPLGTTLDTNSSPTLIMMELFLGAMCIGGGILTLGLTQRWGEVFPRWFLFMAGKPVPVWLAVVPSTLMAAIITLAGVKMAPPIIIMMLNGSITMENWGEAGPFLSWLPWGVSLGAATAAYYIRRRGRCRHCGRL
;
A
#
# COMPACT_ATOMS: atom_id res chain seq x y z
N MET A 1 -25.02 2.95 -56.49
CA MET A 1 -24.82 1.89 -55.48
C MET A 1 -23.72 2.37 -54.53
N PHE A 2 -24.08 3.25 -53.58
CA PHE A 2 -23.12 3.87 -52.66
C PHE A 2 -23.21 3.15 -51.31
N SER A 3 -22.05 2.66 -50.86
CA SER A 3 -21.79 1.98 -49.60
C SER A 3 -22.08 2.89 -48.40
N ASN A 4 -22.93 2.42 -47.49
CA ASN A 4 -23.23 3.09 -46.23
C ASN A 4 -22.55 2.31 -45.09
N GLU A 5 -21.27 2.58 -44.86
CA GLU A 5 -20.57 2.14 -43.64
C GLU A 5 -21.09 2.97 -42.46
N LYS A 6 -22.04 2.41 -41.71
CA LYS A 6 -22.37 2.88 -40.37
C LYS A 6 -21.18 2.59 -39.44
N GLN A 7 -20.27 3.55 -39.31
CA GLN A 7 -19.39 3.67 -38.16
C GLN A 7 -20.25 3.75 -36.90
N SER A 8 -20.40 2.62 -36.21
CA SER A 8 -20.99 2.54 -34.88
C SER A 8 -20.00 3.17 -33.89
N SER A 9 -20.11 4.48 -33.69
CA SER A 9 -19.45 5.17 -32.58
C SER A 9 -20.05 4.68 -31.27
N ILE A 10 -19.46 3.62 -30.69
CA ILE A 10 -19.76 3.20 -29.33
C ILE A 10 -19.29 4.32 -28.40
N SER A 11 -20.20 5.24 -28.06
CA SER A 11 -19.99 6.24 -27.01
C SER A 11 -19.89 5.51 -25.68
N THR A 12 -18.69 5.06 -25.32
CA THR A 12 -18.40 4.54 -23.99
C THR A 12 -18.56 5.69 -23.02
N ARG A 13 -19.67 5.72 -22.26
CA ARG A 13 -19.81 6.59 -21.08
C ARG A 13 -18.58 6.34 -20.20
N SER A 14 -17.61 7.27 -20.22
CA SER A 14 -16.45 7.16 -19.36
C SER A 14 -16.95 7.34 -17.94
N SER A 15 -17.07 6.25 -17.20
CA SER A 15 -17.28 6.35 -15.76
C SER A 15 -16.19 7.25 -15.18
N TRP A 16 -16.52 8.06 -14.18
CA TRP A 16 -15.56 8.95 -13.52
C TRP A 16 -14.26 8.23 -13.11
N PHE A 17 -14.37 6.96 -12.71
CA PHE A 17 -13.24 6.07 -12.40
C PHE A 17 -12.31 5.77 -13.60
N SER A 18 -12.85 5.70 -14.82
CA SER A 18 -12.06 5.46 -16.04
C SER A 18 -11.28 6.69 -16.50
N ALA A 19 -11.69 7.89 -16.08
CA ALA A 19 -11.04 9.16 -16.42
C ALA A 19 -9.99 9.60 -15.38
N TRP A 20 -9.57 8.71 -14.48
CA TRP A 20 -8.63 9.02 -13.39
C TRP A 20 -7.35 9.75 -13.79
N PRO A 21 -6.70 9.49 -14.95
CA PRO A 21 -5.49 10.23 -15.29
C PRO A 21 -5.73 11.72 -15.54
N LYS A 22 -6.98 12.11 -15.83
CA LYS A 22 -7.36 13.52 -16.07
C LYS A 22 -7.60 14.28 -14.77
N TRP A 23 -8.20 13.63 -13.77
CA TRP A 23 -8.55 14.29 -12.50
C TRP A 23 -7.53 14.09 -11.39
N ALA A 24 -6.63 13.10 -11.47
CA ALA A 24 -5.67 12.79 -10.40
C ALA A 24 -4.82 14.00 -9.97
N GLY A 25 -4.30 14.78 -10.91
CA GLY A 25 -3.53 15.98 -10.60
C GLY A 25 -4.35 17.06 -9.87
N TYR A 26 -5.61 17.26 -10.27
CA TYR A 26 -6.51 18.19 -9.58
C TYR A 26 -6.92 17.69 -8.20
N ALA A 27 -7.13 16.40 -8.03
CA ALA A 27 -7.45 15.81 -6.74
C ALA A 27 -6.27 15.90 -5.76
N ALA A 28 -5.03 15.66 -6.22
CA ALA A 28 -3.82 15.89 -5.43
C ALA A 28 -3.68 17.37 -5.03
N ALA A 29 -3.95 18.30 -5.96
CA ALA A 29 -3.96 19.74 -5.66
C ALA A 29 -5.02 20.08 -4.59
N GLY A 30 -6.26 19.62 -4.75
CA GLY A 30 -7.33 19.86 -3.79
C GLY A 30 -7.02 19.30 -2.40
N TRP A 31 -6.48 18.09 -2.33
CA TRP A 31 -6.04 17.48 -1.08
C TRP A 31 -4.94 18.32 -0.41
N SER A 32 -3.92 18.73 -1.16
CA SER A 32 -2.85 19.58 -0.63
C SER A 32 -3.36 20.93 -0.16
N LEU A 33 -4.31 21.56 -0.86
CA LEU A 33 -4.90 22.83 -0.41
C LEU A 33 -5.63 22.66 0.93
N ILE A 34 -6.44 21.61 1.08
CA ILE A 34 -7.14 21.30 2.33
C ILE A 34 -6.13 21.09 3.47
N TYR A 35 -5.09 20.29 3.23
CA TYR A 35 -4.10 19.99 4.26
C TYR A 35 -3.20 21.19 4.58
N ALA A 36 -3.00 22.12 3.63
CA ALA A 36 -2.33 23.39 3.88
C ALA A 36 -3.15 24.27 4.84
N VAL A 37 -4.47 24.31 4.68
CA VAL A 37 -5.37 25.04 5.60
C VAL A 37 -5.29 24.44 7.01
N PHE A 38 -5.28 23.10 7.14
CA PHE A 38 -5.05 22.46 8.44
C PHE A 38 -3.68 22.80 9.03
N GLY A 39 -2.62 22.81 8.21
CA GLY A 39 -1.29 23.25 8.63
C GLY A 39 -1.29 24.68 9.19
N ILE A 40 -1.95 25.62 8.50
CA ILE A 40 -2.08 27.01 8.97
C ILE A 40 -2.83 27.06 10.30
N TYR A 41 -3.96 26.35 10.41
CA TYR A 41 -4.74 26.29 11.64
C TYR A 41 -3.90 25.81 12.83
N TRP A 42 -3.14 24.71 12.69
CA TRP A 42 -2.28 24.21 13.76
C TRP A 42 -1.08 25.13 14.02
N GLY A 43 -0.49 25.72 12.98
CA GLY A 43 0.63 26.66 13.10
C GLY A 43 0.26 27.94 13.86
N LEU A 44 -1.01 28.34 13.81
CA LEU A 44 -1.57 29.47 14.56
C LEU A 44 -2.05 29.10 15.98
N GLY A 45 -1.77 27.88 16.45
CA GLY A 45 -2.15 27.42 17.80
C GLY A 45 -3.50 26.70 17.88
N GLY A 46 -4.04 26.24 16.75
CA GLY A 46 -5.23 25.41 16.71
C GLY A 46 -5.07 24.09 17.49
N SER A 47 -6.16 23.64 18.12
CA SER A 47 -6.18 22.39 18.89
C SER A 47 -6.12 21.13 18.00
N HIS A 48 -5.95 19.96 18.64
CA HIS A 48 -5.97 18.64 17.97
C HIS A 48 -4.94 18.45 16.85
N PHE A 49 -3.72 18.97 17.05
CA PHE A 49 -2.59 18.64 16.19
C PHE A 49 -2.33 17.12 16.24
N PRO A 50 -2.37 16.40 15.09
CA PRO A 50 -2.44 14.94 15.07
C PRO A 50 -1.07 14.24 15.21
N PHE A 51 0.02 15.00 15.40
CA PHE A 51 1.38 14.47 15.44
C PHE A 51 2.17 14.98 16.65
N GLY A 52 3.29 14.31 16.94
CA GLY A 52 4.31 14.78 17.86
C GLY A 52 3.93 14.84 19.32
N GLU A 53 4.34 15.90 20.01
CA GLU A 53 4.37 15.97 21.48
C GLU A 53 2.99 15.76 22.13
N ASN A 54 1.92 16.02 21.37
CA ASN A 54 0.53 15.85 21.82
C ASN A 54 0.03 14.40 21.74
N ASP A 55 0.78 13.47 21.14
CA ASP A 55 0.44 12.06 21.08
C ASP A 55 1.34 11.23 22.04
N PRO A 56 0.84 10.88 23.25
CA PRO A 56 1.62 10.13 24.24
C PRO A 56 1.96 8.71 23.78
N ARG A 57 1.26 8.18 22.77
CA ARG A 57 1.47 6.84 22.21
C ARG A 57 2.33 6.87 20.94
N ALA A 58 2.76 8.04 20.45
CA ALA A 58 3.48 8.18 19.19
C ALA A 58 4.75 7.31 19.14
N MET A 59 5.54 7.32 20.23
CA MET A 59 6.78 6.54 20.32
C MET A 59 6.49 5.03 20.33
N MET A 60 5.52 4.59 21.14
CA MET A 60 5.09 3.18 21.21
C MET A 60 4.58 2.66 19.86
N MET A 61 3.92 3.52 19.09
CA MET A 61 3.30 3.17 17.80
C MET A 61 4.27 3.30 16.61
N GLY A 62 5.54 3.69 16.85
CA GLY A 62 6.57 3.80 15.81
C GLY A 62 6.45 5.05 14.93
N SER A 63 5.84 6.12 15.42
CA SER A 63 5.80 7.41 14.72
C SER A 63 7.21 7.99 14.58
N PHE A 64 7.52 8.57 13.41
CA PHE A 64 8.79 9.29 13.20
C PHE A 64 8.71 10.74 13.65
N LEU A 65 7.51 11.24 13.96
CA LEU A 65 7.26 12.65 14.24
C LEU A 65 7.10 12.92 15.73
N THR A 66 7.63 12.07 16.63
CA THR A 66 7.40 12.09 18.08
C THR A 66 7.69 13.42 18.77
N SER A 67 8.66 14.18 18.27
CA SER A 67 9.12 15.45 18.88
C SER A 67 8.63 16.69 18.10
N LEU A 68 7.63 16.53 17.24
CA LEU A 68 7.13 17.63 16.42
C LEU A 68 6.19 18.52 17.24
N ARG A 69 6.55 19.80 17.39
CA ARG A 69 5.67 20.80 18.00
C ARG A 69 4.60 21.26 17.02
N ALA A 70 3.41 21.61 17.52
CA ALA A 70 2.28 22.01 16.68
C ALA A 70 2.53 23.31 15.89
N ASP A 71 3.26 24.27 16.47
CA ASP A 71 3.61 25.56 15.86
C ASP A 71 4.49 25.37 14.61
N THR A 72 5.62 24.67 14.76
CA THR A 72 6.58 24.39 13.70
C THR A 72 6.06 23.33 12.73
N GLY A 73 5.41 22.29 13.25
CA GLY A 73 4.78 21.22 12.48
C GLY A 73 3.65 21.74 11.59
N GLY A 74 2.77 22.59 12.12
CA GLY A 74 1.70 23.20 11.35
C GLY A 74 2.22 24.06 10.19
N LEU A 75 3.18 24.96 10.47
CA LEU A 75 3.76 25.83 9.45
C LEU A 75 4.53 25.06 8.37
N THR A 76 5.27 24.02 8.74
CA THR A 76 5.96 23.16 7.76
C THR A 76 4.97 22.40 6.89
N ILE A 77 3.92 21.82 7.48
CA ILE A 77 2.82 21.18 6.74
C ILE A 77 2.18 22.17 5.77
N ALA A 78 1.88 23.39 6.22
CA ALA A 78 1.30 24.44 5.38
C ALA A 78 2.19 24.77 4.18
N ALA A 79 3.48 25.05 4.43
CA ALA A 79 4.43 25.39 3.38
C ALA A 79 4.62 24.26 2.36
N THR A 80 4.85 23.03 2.84
CA THR A 80 5.02 21.86 1.97
C THR A 80 3.78 21.61 1.12
N ASN A 81 2.58 21.76 1.68
CA ASN A 81 1.35 21.53 0.93
C ASN A 81 0.99 22.68 -0.01
N PHE A 82 1.40 23.93 0.29
CA PHE A 82 1.27 25.03 -0.67
C PHE A 82 2.18 24.82 -1.89
N ILE A 83 3.42 24.37 -1.66
CA ILE A 83 4.32 23.92 -2.74
C ILE A 83 3.69 22.75 -3.50
N GLY A 84 3.13 21.77 -2.79
CA GLY A 84 2.43 20.63 -3.38
C GLY A 84 1.27 21.04 -4.27
N PHE A 85 0.45 21.99 -3.85
CA PHE A 85 -0.62 22.56 -4.66
C PHE A 85 -0.09 23.15 -5.98
N ALA A 86 0.97 23.96 -5.91
CA ALA A 86 1.61 24.54 -7.08
C ALA A 86 2.20 23.47 -8.02
N VAL A 87 2.89 22.47 -7.47
CA VAL A 87 3.47 21.33 -8.22
C VAL A 87 2.37 20.53 -8.93
N ALA A 88 1.29 20.20 -8.23
CA ALA A 88 0.18 19.44 -8.81
C ALA A 88 -0.48 20.18 -9.97
N LEU A 89 -0.70 21.49 -9.84
CA LEU A 89 -1.20 22.33 -10.95
C LEU A 89 -0.20 22.45 -12.10
N ALA A 90 1.10 22.55 -11.80
CA ALA A 90 2.14 22.59 -12.81
C ALA A 90 2.17 21.29 -13.64
N MET A 91 2.02 20.12 -13.01
CA MET A 91 1.96 18.82 -13.72
C MET A 91 0.77 18.72 -14.67
N VAL A 92 -0.36 19.34 -14.30
CA VAL A 92 -1.55 19.36 -15.15
C VAL A 92 -1.34 20.30 -16.35
N LYS A 93 -0.85 21.52 -16.10
CA LYS A 93 -0.74 22.58 -17.12
C LYS A 93 0.45 22.44 -18.04
N THR A 94 1.60 21.97 -17.54
CA THR A 94 2.85 21.94 -18.31
C THR A 94 3.06 20.59 -18.99
N SER A 95 3.65 20.63 -20.19
CA SER A 95 4.07 19.45 -20.96
C SER A 95 5.34 19.81 -21.72
N GLY A 96 6.34 18.93 -21.74
CA GLY A 96 7.46 19.04 -22.68
C GLY A 96 8.81 19.59 -22.16
N ARG A 97 8.97 19.91 -20.87
CA ARG A 97 10.30 20.23 -20.29
C ARG A 97 10.82 19.06 -19.46
N LEU A 98 11.81 18.33 -19.97
CA LEU A 98 12.32 17.09 -19.35
C LEU A 98 12.85 17.30 -17.92
N ILE A 99 13.73 18.28 -17.69
CA ILE A 99 14.32 18.54 -16.37
C ILE A 99 13.24 18.91 -15.35
N LEU A 100 12.37 19.87 -15.70
CA LEU A 100 11.25 20.26 -14.85
C LEU A 100 10.31 19.07 -14.58
N GLY A 101 10.07 18.22 -15.58
CA GLY A 101 9.26 17.02 -15.44
C GLY A 101 9.82 16.04 -14.41
N TRP A 102 11.13 15.80 -14.40
CA TRP A 102 11.77 14.94 -13.41
C TRP A 102 11.73 15.53 -12.00
N VAL A 103 11.90 16.84 -11.84
CA VAL A 103 11.78 17.52 -10.54
C VAL A 103 10.34 17.39 -9.99
N LEU A 104 9.33 17.64 -10.82
CA LEU A 104 7.92 17.49 -10.44
C LEU A 104 7.60 16.03 -10.06
N LEU A 105 8.12 15.06 -10.82
CA LEU A 105 7.97 13.64 -10.51
C LEU A 105 8.63 13.26 -9.19
N PHE A 106 9.86 13.72 -8.94
CA PHE A 106 10.59 13.45 -7.72
C PHE A 106 9.81 13.97 -6.51
N PHE A 107 9.36 15.23 -6.55
CA PHE A 107 8.53 15.81 -5.50
C PHE A 107 7.24 15.01 -5.28
N SER A 108 6.58 14.61 -6.36
CA SER A 108 5.31 13.87 -6.28
C SER A 108 5.48 12.49 -5.64
N TRP A 109 6.55 11.78 -6.00
CA TRP A 109 6.88 10.49 -5.37
C TRP A 109 7.34 10.66 -3.93
N LEU A 110 8.08 11.73 -3.62
CA LEU A 110 8.45 12.07 -2.24
C LEU A 110 7.21 12.32 -1.38
N MET A 111 6.23 13.09 -1.86
CA MET A 111 4.95 13.29 -1.19
C MET A 111 4.19 11.98 -1.00
N CYS A 112 4.07 11.18 -2.07
CA CYS A 112 3.43 9.86 -2.02
C CYS A 112 4.05 8.95 -0.95
N VAL A 113 5.38 8.80 -0.97
CA VAL A 113 6.12 7.97 -0.01
C VAL A 113 5.99 8.52 1.42
N THR A 114 6.09 9.84 1.60
CA THR A 114 5.94 10.47 2.92
C THR A 114 4.56 10.18 3.50
N LEU A 115 3.50 10.42 2.71
CA LEU A 115 2.12 10.24 3.17
C LEU A 115 1.72 8.77 3.38
N LEU A 116 2.35 7.83 2.66
CA LEU A 116 2.05 6.39 2.78
C LEU A 116 2.92 5.66 3.81
N LEU A 117 4.18 6.08 4.01
CA LEU A 117 5.16 5.32 4.82
C LEU A 117 5.73 6.10 6.00
N VAL A 118 5.79 7.44 5.92
CA VAL A 118 6.38 8.26 6.99
C VAL A 118 5.31 8.70 7.98
N ILE A 119 4.18 9.20 7.48
CA ILE A 119 3.08 9.71 8.32
C ILE A 119 2.35 8.59 9.08
N PRO A 120 1.89 7.50 8.42
CA PRO A 120 1.09 6.51 9.12
C PRO A 120 1.94 5.73 10.13
N ASP A 121 1.34 5.27 11.21
CA ASP A 121 1.99 4.47 12.24
C ASP A 121 1.34 3.09 12.37
N VAL A 122 1.77 2.29 13.35
CA VAL A 122 1.28 0.93 13.55
C VAL A 122 -0.22 0.89 13.89
N ARG A 123 -0.85 2.01 14.29
CA ARG A 123 -2.28 2.05 14.61
C ARG A 123 -3.15 1.70 13.41
N ILE A 124 -2.72 1.99 12.18
CA ILE A 124 -3.46 1.61 10.97
C ILE A 124 -3.55 0.08 10.86
N VAL A 125 -2.43 -0.60 11.13
CA VAL A 125 -2.38 -2.07 11.08
C VAL A 125 -3.14 -2.67 12.26
N GLN A 126 -3.00 -2.10 13.45
CA GLN A 126 -3.71 -2.52 14.66
C GLN A 126 -5.23 -2.38 14.49
N ASN A 127 -5.73 -1.21 14.08
CA ASN A 127 -7.17 -0.99 13.87
C ASN A 127 -7.70 -1.85 12.72
N PHE A 128 -6.91 -2.07 11.67
CA PHE A 128 -7.27 -3.01 10.62
C PHE A 128 -7.45 -4.45 11.16
N ALA A 129 -6.58 -4.90 12.05
CA ALA A 129 -6.71 -6.19 12.70
C ALA A 129 -7.94 -6.26 13.62
N TYR A 130 -8.22 -5.19 14.38
CA TYR A 130 -9.37 -5.12 15.29
C TYR A 130 -10.73 -5.12 14.59
N LEU A 131 -10.81 -4.65 13.33
CA LEU A 131 -12.01 -4.76 12.52
C LEU A 131 -12.46 -6.23 12.34
N PHE A 132 -11.54 -7.20 12.29
CA PHE A 132 -11.90 -8.62 12.18
C PHE A 132 -12.60 -9.17 13.42
N VAL A 133 -12.38 -8.54 14.58
CA VAL A 133 -13.01 -8.91 15.86
C VAL A 133 -14.13 -7.93 16.22
N LEU A 134 -14.55 -7.09 15.26
CA LEU A 134 -15.60 -6.07 15.41
C LEU A 134 -15.34 -5.05 16.53
N HIS A 135 -14.07 -4.78 16.84
CA HIS A 135 -13.68 -3.83 17.86
C HIS A 135 -13.33 -2.47 17.24
N VAL A 136 -14.25 -1.49 17.35
CA VAL A 136 -14.18 -0.18 16.65
C VAL A 136 -13.90 1.01 17.56
N GLU A 137 -13.76 0.80 18.87
CA GLU A 137 -13.67 1.88 19.87
C GLU A 137 -12.37 2.69 19.81
N LEU A 138 -11.35 2.23 19.08
CA LEU A 138 -10.05 2.88 18.95
C LEU A 138 -9.89 3.79 17.72
N VAL A 139 -10.98 4.03 16.97
CA VAL A 139 -10.96 4.96 15.84
C VAL A 139 -11.12 6.39 16.35
N ASP A 140 -10.00 7.01 16.69
CA ASP A 140 -9.90 8.40 17.12
C ASP A 140 -9.57 9.36 15.95
N TRP A 141 -9.50 10.66 16.25
CA TRP A 141 -9.10 11.69 15.29
C TRP A 141 -7.74 11.44 14.65
N LEU A 142 -6.78 10.87 15.41
CA LEU A 142 -5.42 10.61 14.91
C LEU A 142 -5.47 9.55 13.82
N VAL A 143 -6.21 8.45 14.04
CA VAL A 143 -6.41 7.40 13.03
C VAL A 143 -7.11 7.97 11.79
N LEU A 144 -8.15 8.78 11.96
CA LEU A 144 -8.86 9.40 10.84
C LEU A 144 -7.96 10.34 10.03
N ASN A 145 -7.11 11.13 10.70
CA ASN A 145 -6.14 11.98 10.05
C ASN A 145 -5.12 11.16 9.24
N GLN A 146 -4.60 10.06 9.79
CA GLN A 146 -3.70 9.16 9.06
C GLN A 146 -4.39 8.54 7.84
N VAL A 147 -5.66 8.12 7.94
CA VAL A 147 -6.44 7.65 6.78
C VAL A 147 -6.56 8.73 5.72
N PHE A 148 -6.78 9.99 6.13
CA PHE A 148 -6.81 11.13 5.20
C PHE A 148 -5.45 11.38 4.52
N CYS A 149 -4.34 11.25 5.26
CA CYS A 149 -2.99 11.30 4.69
C CYS A 149 -2.72 10.15 3.72
N ILE A 150 -3.13 8.92 4.05
CA ILE A 150 -2.99 7.76 3.16
C ILE A 150 -3.76 7.99 1.85
N ALA A 151 -4.98 8.51 1.92
CA ALA A 151 -5.75 8.89 0.75
C ALA A 151 -5.00 9.94 -0.10
N GLY A 152 -4.43 10.97 0.54
CA GLY A 152 -3.54 11.94 -0.11
C GLY A 152 -2.34 11.31 -0.80
N GLY A 153 -1.69 10.34 -0.16
CA GLY A 153 -0.57 9.58 -0.72
C GLY A 153 -0.95 8.83 -1.99
N PHE A 154 -2.10 8.15 -2.00
CA PHE A 154 -2.62 7.50 -3.21
C PHE A 154 -2.96 8.50 -4.32
N LEU A 155 -3.52 9.66 -3.99
CA LEU A 155 -3.78 10.74 -4.95
C LEU A 155 -2.49 11.27 -5.59
N TRP A 156 -1.47 11.52 -4.77
CA TRP A 156 -0.14 11.94 -5.25
C TRP A 156 0.55 10.86 -6.08
N GLY A 157 0.45 9.58 -5.70
CA GLY A 157 0.95 8.45 -6.48
C GLY A 157 0.23 8.33 -7.83
N ALA A 158 -1.09 8.51 -7.86
CA ALA A 158 -1.86 8.54 -9.10
C ALA A 158 -1.47 9.74 -9.97
N ALA A 159 -1.32 10.94 -9.40
CA ALA A 159 -0.86 12.12 -10.12
C ALA A 159 0.54 11.89 -10.72
N ALA A 160 1.49 11.40 -9.93
CA ALA A 160 2.85 11.06 -10.37
C ALA A 160 2.83 10.04 -11.51
N LEU A 161 2.05 8.96 -11.38
CA LEU A 161 1.93 7.92 -12.40
C LEU A 161 1.31 8.45 -13.70
N SER A 162 0.26 9.27 -13.60
CA SER A 162 -0.40 9.87 -14.76
C SER A 162 0.55 10.81 -15.52
N TYR A 163 1.32 11.62 -14.78
CA TYR A 163 2.28 12.56 -15.35
C TYR A 163 3.50 11.86 -15.93
N HIS A 164 4.01 10.81 -15.26
CA HIS A 164 5.09 9.97 -15.79
C HIS A 164 4.70 9.30 -17.12
N ARG A 165 3.45 8.83 -17.23
CA ARG A 165 2.93 8.27 -18.49
C ARG A 165 2.80 9.34 -19.57
N LYS A 166 2.36 10.55 -19.21
CA LYS A 166 2.26 11.70 -20.11
C LYS A 166 3.64 12.11 -20.65
N LEU A 167 4.65 12.22 -19.78
CA LEU A 167 6.04 12.51 -20.16
C LEU A 167 6.63 11.45 -21.10
N ASN A 168 6.23 10.20 -20.93
CA ASN A 168 6.67 9.11 -21.77
C ASN A 168 5.81 8.94 -23.03
N GLU A 169 4.80 9.75 -23.32
CA GLU A 169 3.87 9.54 -24.45
C GLU A 169 3.19 8.15 -24.43
N ALA A 170 3.02 7.58 -23.23
CA ALA A 170 2.30 6.34 -23.04
C ALA A 170 0.81 6.61 -22.83
N CYS A 171 -0.04 5.60 -23.05
CA CYS A 171 -1.46 5.75 -22.73
C CYS A 171 -1.65 6.10 -21.24
N GLY A 172 -2.35 7.19 -20.94
CA GLY A 172 -2.59 7.65 -19.56
C GLY A 172 -3.25 6.60 -18.66
N CYS A 173 -4.13 5.75 -19.21
CA CYS A 173 -4.88 4.74 -18.44
C CYS A 173 -4.10 3.43 -18.22
N CYS A 174 -3.46 2.87 -19.25
CA CYS A 174 -2.80 1.56 -19.16
C CYS A 174 -1.25 1.63 -19.17
N GLY A 175 -0.66 2.76 -19.54
CA GLY A 175 0.79 2.97 -19.62
C GLY A 175 1.48 2.27 -20.79
N ARG A 176 0.73 1.77 -21.80
CA ARG A 176 1.31 1.06 -22.96
C ARG A 176 1.80 2.01 -24.06
N LYS A 177 2.97 1.66 -24.64
CA LYS A 177 3.49 2.14 -25.94
C LYS A 177 3.29 1.07 -27.01
N ASP A 178 3.39 1.45 -28.29
CA ASP A 178 2.92 0.63 -29.41
C ASP A 178 3.59 -0.75 -29.58
N ASP A 179 4.77 -1.03 -29.00
CA ASP A 179 5.60 -2.15 -29.48
C ASP A 179 6.11 -3.18 -28.44
N SER A 180 5.74 -3.08 -27.14
CA SER A 180 6.44 -3.83 -26.09
C SER A 180 5.62 -4.91 -25.35
N HIS A 181 4.45 -5.32 -25.86
CA HIS A 181 3.51 -6.12 -25.08
C HIS A 181 4.05 -7.52 -24.72
N GLY A 182 4.48 -8.31 -25.72
CA GLY A 182 4.90 -9.70 -25.50
C GLY A 182 6.16 -9.83 -24.62
N ALA A 183 7.12 -8.93 -24.78
CA ALA A 183 8.33 -8.89 -23.96
C ALA A 183 8.03 -8.48 -22.51
N SER A 184 7.11 -7.51 -22.30
CA SER A 184 6.68 -7.06 -20.98
C SER A 184 6.00 -8.18 -20.18
N VAL A 185 5.11 -8.96 -20.80
CA VAL A 185 4.39 -10.07 -20.15
C VAL A 185 5.34 -11.21 -19.77
N LYS A 186 6.24 -11.62 -20.67
CA LYS A 186 7.24 -12.66 -20.37
C LYS A 186 8.20 -12.23 -19.27
N SER A 187 8.65 -10.97 -19.29
CA SER A 187 9.46 -10.41 -18.21
C SER A 187 8.71 -10.43 -16.88
N ALA A 188 7.46 -9.93 -16.86
CA ALA A 188 6.55 -9.96 -15.71
C ALA A 188 6.34 -11.35 -15.12
N ALA A 189 6.25 -12.39 -15.95
CA ALA A 189 6.15 -13.76 -15.48
C ALA A 189 7.42 -14.20 -14.71
N ARG A 190 8.61 -13.87 -15.20
CA ARG A 190 9.88 -14.30 -14.59
C ARG A 190 10.12 -13.64 -13.24
N TRP A 191 10.05 -12.32 -13.17
CA TRP A 191 10.28 -11.62 -11.90
C TRP A 191 9.11 -11.81 -10.94
N GLY A 192 7.86 -11.81 -11.44
CA GLY A 192 6.67 -12.07 -10.62
C GLY A 192 6.71 -13.40 -9.88
N LYS A 193 7.21 -14.47 -10.53
CA LYS A 193 7.40 -15.77 -9.89
C LYS A 193 8.39 -15.70 -8.71
N ARG A 194 9.52 -15.02 -8.89
CA ARG A 194 10.54 -14.85 -7.84
C ARG A 194 9.97 -14.10 -6.64
N PHE A 195 9.33 -12.95 -6.86
CA PHE A 195 8.76 -12.16 -5.77
C PHE A 195 7.60 -12.86 -5.06
N THR A 196 6.82 -13.68 -5.79
CA THR A 196 5.78 -14.50 -5.16
C THR A 196 6.37 -15.49 -4.15
N TYR A 197 7.46 -16.18 -4.52
CA TYR A 197 8.13 -17.08 -3.57
C TYR A 197 8.77 -16.34 -2.40
N ILE A 198 9.39 -15.19 -2.64
CA ILE A 198 9.92 -14.35 -1.56
C ILE A 198 8.80 -13.95 -0.60
N ALA A 199 7.65 -13.50 -1.11
CA ALA A 199 6.51 -13.12 -0.28
C ALA A 199 5.99 -14.28 0.57
N VAL A 200 5.91 -15.49 0.00
CA VAL A 200 5.48 -16.70 0.73
C VAL A 200 6.48 -17.05 1.82
N VAL A 201 7.78 -17.10 1.49
CA VAL A 201 8.84 -17.43 2.45
C VAL A 201 8.89 -16.42 3.59
N MET A 202 8.76 -15.12 3.28
CA MET A 202 8.82 -14.06 4.29
C MET A 202 7.56 -14.00 5.18
N ALA A 203 6.45 -14.65 4.81
CA ALA A 203 5.29 -14.80 5.69
C ALA A 203 5.51 -15.89 6.77
N LEU A 204 6.40 -16.86 6.52
CA LEU A 204 6.57 -18.04 7.38
C LEU A 204 7.15 -17.76 8.77
N PRO A 205 8.17 -16.89 8.96
CA PRO A 205 8.76 -16.67 10.29
C PRO A 205 7.73 -16.30 11.35
N TYR A 206 6.81 -15.39 11.00
CA TYR A 206 5.75 -14.96 11.91
C TYR A 206 4.74 -16.09 12.19
N ALA A 207 4.33 -16.83 11.14
CA ALA A 207 3.40 -17.95 11.30
C ALA A 207 3.98 -19.06 12.17
N ILE A 208 5.25 -19.41 11.97
CA ILE A 208 5.96 -20.47 12.72
C ILE A 208 6.00 -20.14 14.20
N VAL A 209 6.38 -18.90 14.56
CA VAL A 209 6.42 -18.47 15.96
C VAL A 209 5.03 -18.49 16.59
N ARG A 210 4.00 -17.95 15.92
CA ARG A 210 2.64 -17.93 16.45
C ARG A 210 2.05 -19.32 16.66
N TRP A 211 2.28 -20.23 15.72
CA TRP A 211 1.83 -21.62 15.89
C TRP A 211 2.65 -22.36 16.95
N ALA A 212 3.95 -22.12 17.06
CA ALA A 212 4.77 -22.70 18.13
C ALA A 212 4.21 -22.32 19.51
N TRP A 213 3.92 -21.03 19.74
CA TRP A 213 3.34 -20.55 20.99
C TRP A 213 1.95 -21.15 21.28
N ALA A 214 1.10 -21.22 20.26
CA ALA A 214 -0.21 -21.85 20.38
C ALA A 214 -0.15 -23.33 20.76
N PHE A 215 0.90 -24.05 20.35
CA PHE A 215 1.15 -25.44 20.73
C PHE A 215 1.94 -25.59 22.05
N GLY A 216 2.20 -24.49 22.76
CA GLY A 216 2.94 -24.49 24.01
C GLY A 216 4.45 -24.66 23.84
N ILE A 217 4.99 -24.46 22.64
CA ILE A 217 6.43 -24.51 22.36
C ILE A 217 7.01 -23.09 22.58
N PRO A 218 7.89 -22.88 23.57
CA PRO A 218 8.43 -21.56 23.92
C PRO A 218 9.53 -21.13 22.93
N LEU A 219 9.14 -20.90 21.67
CA LEU A 219 10.06 -20.53 20.61
C LEU A 219 10.43 -19.04 20.73
N GLY A 220 11.62 -18.77 21.25
CA GLY A 220 12.15 -17.41 21.37
C GLY A 220 11.36 -16.50 22.32
N THR A 221 10.69 -17.07 23.31
CA THR A 221 10.08 -16.34 24.44
C THR A 221 9.90 -17.31 25.61
N THR A 222 9.69 -16.81 26.81
CA THR A 222 9.23 -17.60 27.96
C THR A 222 7.71 -17.61 27.99
N LEU A 223 7.09 -18.77 27.75
CA LEU A 223 5.64 -18.89 27.79
C LEU A 223 5.12 -18.96 29.23
N ASP A 224 4.04 -18.23 29.49
CA ASP A 224 3.26 -18.37 30.71
C ASP A 224 2.45 -19.68 30.66
N THR A 225 2.63 -20.53 31.67
CA THR A 225 1.92 -21.81 31.82
C THR A 225 0.41 -21.66 32.03
N ASN A 226 -0.08 -20.44 32.30
CA ASN A 226 -1.49 -20.10 32.48
C ASN A 226 -2.07 -19.30 31.30
N SER A 227 -1.66 -19.62 30.07
CA SER A 227 -2.18 -18.97 28.87
C SER A 227 -3.70 -19.15 28.75
N SER A 228 -4.45 -18.04 28.67
CA SER A 228 -5.91 -18.10 28.51
C SER A 228 -6.30 -18.79 27.19
N PRO A 229 -7.42 -19.52 27.12
CA PRO A 229 -7.90 -20.13 25.87
C PRO A 229 -8.05 -19.11 24.74
N THR A 230 -8.42 -17.86 25.07
CA THR A 230 -8.52 -16.75 24.11
C THR A 230 -7.18 -16.40 23.49
N LEU A 231 -6.10 -16.38 24.27
CA LEU A 231 -4.75 -16.09 23.76
C LEU A 231 -4.30 -17.15 22.76
N ILE A 232 -4.47 -18.43 23.10
CA ILE A 232 -4.14 -19.57 22.22
C ILE A 232 -4.93 -19.48 20.90
N MET A 233 -6.23 -19.19 20.97
CA MET A 233 -7.05 -19.02 19.77
C MET A 233 -6.56 -17.85 18.89
N MET A 234 -6.16 -16.73 19.49
CA MET A 234 -5.63 -15.59 18.75
C MET A 234 -4.31 -15.92 18.05
N GLU A 235 -3.42 -16.65 18.69
CA GLU A 235 -2.14 -17.09 18.11
C GLU A 235 -2.34 -18.07 16.94
N LEU A 236 -3.23 -19.06 17.10
CA LEU A 236 -3.62 -19.96 16.01
C LEU A 236 -4.21 -19.19 14.83
N PHE A 237 -5.11 -18.26 15.10
CA PHE A 237 -5.77 -17.44 14.09
C PHE A 237 -4.77 -16.57 13.31
N LEU A 238 -3.88 -15.87 14.01
CA LEU A 238 -2.83 -15.05 13.40
C LEU A 238 -1.91 -15.87 12.51
N GLY A 239 -1.42 -17.02 13.00
CA GLY A 239 -0.59 -17.92 12.19
C GLY A 239 -1.34 -18.51 10.99
N ALA A 240 -2.62 -18.87 11.16
CA ALA A 240 -3.47 -19.37 10.09
C ALA A 240 -3.71 -18.31 9.01
N MET A 241 -3.88 -17.04 9.37
CA MET A 241 -3.97 -15.94 8.40
C MET A 241 -2.69 -15.77 7.59
N CYS A 242 -1.52 -15.89 8.21
CA CYS A 242 -0.25 -15.82 7.50
C CYS A 242 -0.06 -17.00 6.54
N ILE A 243 -0.36 -18.22 6.97
CA ILE A 243 -0.26 -19.41 6.12
C ILE A 243 -1.29 -19.35 4.98
N GLY A 244 -2.55 -19.03 5.31
CA GLY A 244 -3.62 -18.85 4.33
C GLY A 244 -3.29 -17.74 3.33
N GLY A 245 -2.79 -16.60 3.80
CA GLY A 245 -2.29 -15.50 2.98
C GLY A 245 -1.12 -15.89 2.09
N GLY A 246 -0.18 -16.70 2.60
CA GLY A 246 0.91 -17.27 1.81
C GLY A 246 0.41 -18.21 0.72
N ILE A 247 -0.53 -19.11 1.03
CA ILE A 247 -1.16 -19.98 0.03
C ILE A 247 -1.90 -19.13 -1.02
N LEU A 248 -2.68 -18.13 -0.61
CA LEU A 248 -3.35 -17.17 -1.50
C LEU A 248 -2.34 -16.44 -2.41
N THR A 249 -1.18 -16.08 -1.87
CA THR A 249 -0.10 -15.42 -2.61
C THR A 249 0.47 -16.33 -3.71
N LEU A 250 0.59 -17.65 -3.48
CA LEU A 250 0.97 -18.59 -4.54
C LEU A 250 -0.01 -18.53 -5.73
N GLY A 251 -1.28 -18.23 -5.47
CA GLY A 251 -2.31 -18.03 -6.48
C GLY A 251 -1.96 -16.97 -7.51
N LEU A 252 -1.16 -15.96 -7.14
CA LEU A 252 -0.67 -14.97 -8.07
C LEU A 252 0.20 -15.57 -9.17
N THR A 253 0.70 -16.80 -9.05
CA THR A 253 1.52 -17.46 -10.09
C THR A 253 0.93 -18.76 -10.62
N GLN A 254 0.02 -19.37 -9.87
CA GLN A 254 -0.55 -20.67 -10.16
C GLN A 254 -1.83 -20.56 -10.97
N ARG A 255 -2.18 -21.64 -11.69
CA ARG A 255 -3.36 -21.69 -12.57
C ARG A 255 -4.67 -21.37 -11.83
N TRP A 256 -4.78 -21.77 -10.56
CA TRP A 256 -6.00 -21.57 -9.77
C TRP A 256 -6.29 -20.11 -9.42
N GLY A 257 -5.28 -19.22 -9.45
CA GLY A 257 -5.50 -17.78 -9.32
C GLY A 257 -5.81 -17.11 -10.66
N GLU A 258 -5.80 -17.84 -11.77
CA GLU A 258 -6.18 -17.34 -13.10
C GLU A 258 -7.55 -17.88 -13.54
N VAL A 259 -7.86 -19.12 -13.15
CA VAL A 259 -9.11 -19.82 -13.44
C VAL A 259 -9.55 -20.56 -12.18
N PHE A 260 -10.82 -20.38 -11.80
CA PHE A 260 -11.34 -21.04 -10.61
C PHE A 260 -11.20 -22.57 -10.70
N PRO A 261 -10.68 -23.24 -9.65
CA PRO A 261 -10.57 -24.68 -9.61
C PRO A 261 -11.90 -25.40 -9.81
N ARG A 262 -11.85 -26.63 -10.32
CA ARG A 262 -13.07 -27.44 -10.56
C ARG A 262 -13.84 -27.78 -9.28
N TRP A 263 -13.18 -27.80 -8.13
CA TRP A 263 -13.80 -28.03 -6.83
C TRP A 263 -14.50 -26.78 -6.26
N PHE A 264 -14.28 -25.59 -6.86
CA PHE A 264 -14.93 -24.37 -6.41
C PHE A 264 -16.37 -24.34 -6.93
N LEU A 265 -17.31 -24.72 -6.06
CA LEU A 265 -18.73 -24.78 -6.38
C LEU A 265 -19.21 -23.43 -6.97
N PHE A 266 -20.01 -23.50 -8.04
CA PHE A 266 -20.61 -22.39 -8.81
C PHE A 266 -19.70 -21.58 -9.75
N MET A 267 -18.38 -21.56 -9.57
CA MET A 267 -17.45 -20.76 -10.39
C MET A 267 -16.40 -21.56 -11.15
N ALA A 268 -16.39 -22.88 -11.00
CA ALA A 268 -15.49 -23.80 -11.69
C ALA A 268 -15.28 -23.45 -13.19
N GLY A 269 -14.01 -23.31 -13.59
CA GLY A 269 -13.62 -23.07 -14.98
C GLY A 269 -13.78 -21.62 -15.48
N LYS A 270 -14.39 -20.72 -14.69
CA LYS A 270 -14.47 -19.30 -15.05
C LYS A 270 -13.14 -18.58 -14.79
N PRO A 271 -12.77 -17.58 -15.61
CA PRO A 271 -11.60 -16.77 -15.34
C PRO A 271 -11.80 -15.97 -14.04
N VAL A 272 -10.78 -15.97 -13.18
CA VAL A 272 -10.78 -15.16 -11.97
C VAL A 272 -10.73 -13.67 -12.36
N PRO A 273 -11.68 -12.83 -11.89
CA PRO A 273 -11.63 -11.39 -12.12
C PRO A 273 -10.35 -10.78 -11.54
N VAL A 274 -9.63 -9.99 -12.33
CA VAL A 274 -8.32 -9.44 -11.93
C VAL A 274 -8.41 -8.62 -10.62
N TRP A 275 -9.49 -7.87 -10.43
CA TRP A 275 -9.68 -7.05 -9.23
C TRP A 275 -9.80 -7.88 -7.95
N LEU A 276 -10.30 -9.12 -8.03
CA LEU A 276 -10.49 -10.01 -6.88
C LEU A 276 -9.15 -10.43 -6.27
N ALA A 277 -8.11 -10.56 -7.09
CA ALA A 277 -6.75 -10.80 -6.60
C ALA A 277 -6.01 -9.49 -6.30
N VAL A 278 -6.09 -8.50 -7.20
CA VAL A 278 -5.26 -7.29 -7.12
C VAL A 278 -5.63 -6.40 -5.94
N VAL A 279 -6.92 -6.18 -5.67
CA VAL A 279 -7.35 -5.27 -4.58
C VAL A 279 -6.90 -5.77 -3.20
N PRO A 280 -7.22 -7.00 -2.77
CA PRO A 280 -6.80 -7.47 -1.46
C PRO A 280 -5.28 -7.61 -1.35
N SER A 281 -4.60 -8.10 -2.41
CA SER A 281 -3.13 -8.22 -2.37
C SER A 281 -2.43 -6.86 -2.32
N THR A 282 -2.96 -5.83 -3.00
CA THR A 282 -2.40 -4.47 -2.93
C THR A 282 -2.63 -3.86 -1.54
N LEU A 283 -3.83 -4.05 -0.96
CA LEU A 283 -4.14 -3.58 0.39
C LEU A 283 -3.20 -4.23 1.42
N MET A 284 -3.06 -5.56 1.37
CA MET A 284 -2.19 -6.29 2.29
C MET A 284 -0.73 -5.92 2.08
N ALA A 285 -0.27 -5.78 0.84
CA ALA A 285 1.09 -5.32 0.55
C ALA A 285 1.36 -3.95 1.17
N ALA A 286 0.44 -3.00 1.07
CA ALA A 286 0.59 -1.67 1.66
C ALA A 286 0.65 -1.73 3.20
N ILE A 287 -0.28 -2.45 3.84
CA ILE A 287 -0.36 -2.59 5.30
C ILE A 287 0.90 -3.27 5.86
N ILE A 288 1.30 -4.39 5.26
CA ILE A 288 2.48 -5.16 5.70
C ILE A 288 3.77 -4.36 5.48
N THR A 289 3.88 -3.65 4.34
CA THR A 289 5.03 -2.79 4.08
C THR A 289 5.11 -1.67 5.09
N LEU A 290 3.99 -0.99 5.38
CA LEU A 290 3.92 0.06 6.39
C LEU A 290 4.38 -0.45 7.77
N ALA A 291 3.81 -1.57 8.23
CA ALA A 291 4.21 -2.18 9.49
C ALA A 291 5.69 -2.56 9.49
N GLY A 292 6.22 -3.13 8.39
CA GLY A 292 7.64 -3.44 8.25
C GLY A 292 8.54 -2.22 8.34
N VAL A 293 8.20 -1.11 7.68
CA VAL A 293 8.95 0.16 7.75
C VAL A 293 8.96 0.71 9.17
N LYS A 294 7.87 0.55 9.92
CA LYS A 294 7.71 1.11 11.26
C LYS A 294 8.33 0.25 12.35
N MET A 295 8.23 -1.07 12.22
CA MET A 295 8.74 -2.01 13.20
C MET A 295 10.23 -2.33 13.01
N ALA A 296 10.75 -2.32 11.78
CA ALA A 296 12.14 -2.74 11.56
C ALA A 296 13.19 -1.87 12.28
N PRO A 297 13.15 -0.51 12.23
CA PRO A 297 14.13 0.32 12.92
C PRO A 297 14.24 0.08 14.44
N PRO A 298 13.15 0.13 15.24
CA PRO A 298 13.26 -0.12 16.67
C PRO A 298 13.75 -1.54 16.99
N ILE A 299 13.35 -2.54 16.21
CA ILE A 299 13.81 -3.93 16.39
C ILE A 299 15.31 -4.04 16.11
N ILE A 300 15.81 -3.41 15.03
CA ILE A 300 17.24 -3.39 14.71
C ILE A 300 18.04 -2.71 15.84
N ILE A 301 17.54 -1.59 16.38
CA ILE A 301 18.17 -0.90 17.52
C ILE A 301 18.20 -1.81 18.76
N MET A 302 17.10 -2.51 19.06
CA MET A 302 17.02 -3.46 20.17
C MET A 302 17.99 -4.64 19.99
N MET A 303 18.22 -5.12 18.76
CA MET A 303 19.24 -6.13 18.48
C MET A 303 20.66 -5.60 18.70
N LEU A 304 20.95 -4.38 18.21
CA LEU A 304 22.29 -3.78 18.34
C LEU A 304 22.65 -3.46 19.80
N ASN A 305 21.67 -3.09 20.62
CA ASN A 305 21.87 -2.80 22.03
C ASN A 305 21.84 -4.06 22.93
N GLY A 306 21.69 -5.25 22.34
CA GLY A 306 21.66 -6.52 23.06
C GLY A 306 20.37 -6.77 23.85
N SER A 307 19.32 -5.98 23.64
CA SER A 307 18.00 -6.17 24.27
C SER A 307 17.25 -7.37 23.69
N ILE A 308 17.49 -7.71 22.42
CA ILE A 308 17.02 -8.94 21.81
C ILE A 308 18.09 -10.02 21.96
N THR A 309 17.77 -11.05 22.73
CA THR A 309 18.62 -12.21 23.02
C THR A 309 18.05 -13.48 22.39
N MET A 310 18.75 -14.60 22.53
CA MET A 310 18.25 -15.91 22.10
C MET A 310 16.99 -16.35 22.87
N GLU A 311 16.65 -15.69 23.97
CA GLU A 311 15.51 -16.02 24.82
C GLU A 311 14.23 -15.26 24.45
N ASN A 312 14.32 -14.09 23.81
CA ASN A 312 13.16 -13.23 23.51
C ASN A 312 13.00 -12.82 22.03
N TRP A 313 13.86 -13.33 21.14
CA TRP A 313 13.82 -12.97 19.72
C TRP A 313 12.50 -13.31 19.02
N GLY A 314 11.72 -14.27 19.53
CA GLY A 314 10.43 -14.67 18.97
C GLY A 314 9.40 -13.54 19.00
N GLU A 315 9.50 -12.63 19.97
CA GLU A 315 8.56 -11.51 20.12
C GLU A 315 8.75 -10.42 19.06
N ALA A 316 9.99 -10.17 18.66
CA ALA A 316 10.33 -9.05 17.78
C ALA A 316 10.90 -9.50 16.43
N GLY A 317 11.78 -10.51 16.44
CA GLY A 317 12.55 -10.97 15.28
C GLY A 317 11.71 -11.26 14.03
N PRO A 318 10.57 -11.98 14.11
CA PRO A 318 9.75 -12.28 12.95
C PRO A 318 9.23 -11.03 12.21
N PHE A 319 9.05 -9.89 12.88
CA PHE A 319 8.59 -8.66 12.25
C PHE A 319 9.60 -8.08 11.23
N LEU A 320 10.89 -8.42 11.33
CA LEU A 320 11.88 -8.02 10.32
C LEU A 320 11.59 -8.59 8.93
N SER A 321 10.88 -9.72 8.87
CA SER A 321 10.45 -10.32 7.59
C SER A 321 9.28 -9.57 6.94
N TRP A 322 8.58 -8.68 7.67
CA TRP A 322 7.38 -8.02 7.16
C TRP A 322 7.70 -7.01 6.05
N LEU A 323 8.78 -6.24 6.17
CA LEU A 323 9.17 -5.31 5.11
C LEU A 323 9.43 -6.02 3.77
N PRO A 324 10.32 -7.04 3.68
CA PRO A 324 10.52 -7.77 2.44
C PRO A 324 9.27 -8.54 2.01
N TRP A 325 8.43 -9.03 2.94
CA TRP A 325 7.14 -9.64 2.63
C TRP A 325 6.19 -8.68 1.90
N GLY A 326 5.93 -7.50 2.47
CA GLY A 326 5.02 -6.51 1.90
C GLY A 326 5.48 -6.01 0.53
N VAL A 327 6.76 -5.66 0.39
CA VAL A 327 7.33 -5.18 -0.88
C VAL A 327 7.27 -6.26 -1.96
N SER A 328 7.63 -7.49 -1.62
CA SER A 328 7.57 -8.60 -2.58
C SER A 328 6.15 -8.98 -2.97
N LEU A 329 5.18 -8.90 -2.04
CA LEU A 329 3.76 -9.09 -2.34
C LEU A 329 3.24 -8.00 -3.30
N GLY A 330 3.62 -6.74 -3.08
CA GLY A 330 3.28 -5.64 -3.99
C GLY A 330 3.85 -5.85 -5.40
N ALA A 331 5.10 -6.27 -5.49
CA ALA A 331 5.72 -6.64 -6.77
C ALA A 331 4.99 -7.82 -7.43
N ALA A 332 4.73 -8.91 -6.70
CA ALA A 332 3.99 -10.07 -7.22
C ALA A 332 2.60 -9.67 -7.75
N THR A 333 1.92 -8.77 -7.04
CA THR A 333 0.61 -8.23 -7.44
C THR A 333 0.70 -7.43 -8.73
N ALA A 334 1.73 -6.57 -8.86
CA ALA A 334 1.98 -5.83 -10.10
C ALA A 334 2.27 -6.77 -11.28
N ALA A 335 3.07 -7.83 -11.07
CA ALA A 335 3.32 -8.84 -12.10
C ALA A 335 2.06 -9.60 -12.51
N TYR A 336 1.21 -9.96 -11.54
CA TYR A 336 -0.09 -10.59 -11.80
C TYR A 336 -0.98 -9.67 -12.65
N TYR A 337 -1.09 -8.40 -12.26
CA TYR A 337 -1.87 -7.41 -13.01
C TYR A 337 -1.34 -7.23 -14.44
N ILE A 338 -0.03 -7.10 -14.63
CA ILE A 338 0.59 -6.92 -15.96
C ILE A 338 0.33 -8.12 -16.87
N ARG A 339 0.34 -9.35 -16.33
CA ARG A 339 0.07 -10.57 -17.11
C ARG A 339 -1.41 -10.75 -17.45
N ARG A 340 -2.31 -10.32 -16.55
CA ARG A 340 -3.75 -10.58 -16.66
C ARG A 340 -4.55 -9.43 -17.26
N ARG A 341 -3.96 -8.24 -17.39
CA ARG A 341 -4.62 -7.11 -18.06
C ARG A 341 -4.80 -7.38 -19.55
N GLY A 342 -6.07 -7.40 -20.00
CA GLY A 342 -6.43 -7.58 -21.40
C GLY A 342 -6.21 -6.32 -22.26
N ARG A 343 -6.92 -6.26 -23.38
CA ARG A 343 -6.91 -5.09 -24.28
C ARG A 343 -7.40 -3.84 -23.55
N CYS A 344 -6.65 -2.75 -23.62
CA CYS A 344 -7.03 -1.50 -22.98
C CYS A 344 -8.26 -0.92 -23.68
N ARG A 345 -9.31 -0.60 -22.92
CA ARG A 345 -10.54 0.01 -23.47
C ARG A 345 -10.35 1.43 -24.00
N HIS A 346 -9.31 2.15 -23.55
CA HIS A 346 -9.06 3.54 -23.96
C HIS A 346 -8.18 3.69 -25.20
N CYS A 347 -7.09 2.92 -25.30
CA CYS A 347 -6.18 2.99 -26.46
C CYS A 347 -6.31 1.79 -27.40
N GLY A 348 -7.11 0.78 -27.06
CA GLY A 348 -7.24 -0.45 -27.85
C GLY A 348 -5.97 -1.31 -27.89
N ARG A 349 -4.90 -0.97 -27.16
CA ARG A 349 -3.63 -1.71 -27.21
C ARG A 349 -3.68 -2.97 -26.34
N LEU A 350 -3.13 -4.06 -26.86
CA LEU A 350 -3.07 -5.35 -26.18
C LEU A 350 -1.95 -5.47 -25.16
#